data_AF-J3KVA2-F1
#
_entry.id   AF-J3KVA2-F1
#
_cell.length_a   1.000
_cell.length_b   1.000
_cell.length_c   1.000
_cell.angle_alpha   90.00
_cell.angle_beta   90.00
_cell.angle_gamma   90.00
#
_symmetry.space_group_name_H-M   'P 1'
#
loop_
_entity.id
_entity.type
_entity.pdbx_description
1 polymer ?
#
loop_
_entity_poly.entity_id
_entity_poly.type
_entity_poly.pdbx_seq_one_letter_code
_entity_poly.pdbx_strand_id
1 'polypeptide(L)' 'EEVCIKVFAQKDNPRIPSVFWIWRSSDFQERESFDMVGISYDNHPRLKRILMPER' A
#
# COMPACT_ATOMS: atom_id res chain seq x y z
N GLU A 1 0.02 13.25 21.49
CA GLU A 1 1.15 12.32 21.27
C GLU A 1 1.01 11.73 19.88
N GLU A 2 2.10 11.63 19.15
CA GLU A 2 2.14 11.02 17.81
C GLU A 2 2.51 9.54 17.94
N VAL A 3 1.83 8.68 17.20
CA VAL A 3 2.07 7.23 17.21
C VAL A 3 2.52 6.79 15.83
N CYS A 4 3.63 6.05 15.78
CA CYS A 4 4.14 5.44 14.56
C CYS A 4 4.05 3.91 14.66
N ILE A 5 3.32 3.29 13.74
CA ILE A 5 3.11 1.84 13.69
C ILE A 5 4.00 1.27 12.57
N LYS A 6 4.80 0.25 12.91
CA LYS A 6 5.60 -0.49 11.93
C LYS A 6 5.04 -1.89 11.78
N VAL A 7 4.78 -2.29 10.54
CA VAL A 7 4.28 -3.63 10.20
C VAL A 7 5.31 -4.32 9.33
N PHE A 8 5.65 -5.55 9.69
CA PHE A 8 6.55 -6.40 8.91
C PHE A 8 5.73 -7.30 7.99
N ALA A 9 6.07 -7.30 6.70
CA ALA A 9 5.46 -8.18 5.71
C ALA A 9 6.44 -9.31 5.33
N GLN A 10 5.90 -10.48 4.98
CA GLN A 10 6.71 -11.60 4.51
C GLN A 10 7.24 -11.32 3.10
N LYS A 11 8.47 -11.78 2.81
CA LYS A 11 9.15 -11.53 1.53
C LYS A 11 8.51 -12.28 0.35
N ASP A 12 8.06 -13.51 0.56
CA ASP A 12 7.46 -14.35 -0.48
C ASP A 12 6.05 -13.92 -0.88
N ASN A 13 5.27 -13.36 0.06
CA ASN A 13 3.90 -12.91 -0.19
C ASN A 13 3.58 -11.66 0.66
N PRO A 14 4.08 -10.47 0.27
CA PRO A 14 3.90 -9.25 1.04
C PRO A 14 2.48 -8.71 0.88
N ARG A 15 1.55 -9.26 1.66
CA ARG A 15 0.15 -8.85 1.73
C ARG A 15 -0.14 -8.12 3.03
N ILE A 16 -0.75 -6.95 2.93
CA ILE A 16 -1.11 -6.11 4.08
C ILE A 16 -2.56 -5.64 3.90
N PRO A 17 -3.39 -5.56 4.95
CA PRO A 17 -4.71 -4.93 4.83
C PRO A 17 -4.57 -3.43 4.56
N SER A 18 -5.33 -2.92 3.59
CA SER A 18 -5.41 -1.49 3.30
C SER A 18 -6.09 -0.72 4.44
N VAL A 19 -5.54 0.45 4.76
CA VAL A 19 -6.12 1.41 5.71
C VAL A 19 -6.94 2.49 5.03
N PHE A 20 -7.14 2.40 3.71
CA PHE A 20 -7.93 3.35 2.90
C PHE A 20 -9.33 3.61 3.48
N TRP A 21 -9.97 2.58 4.05
CA TRP A 21 -11.31 2.70 4.63
C TRP A 21 -11.35 3.57 5.90
N ILE A 22 -10.22 3.70 6.60
CA ILE A 22 -10.07 4.54 7.78
C ILE A 22 -9.56 5.92 7.35
N TRP A 23 -8.50 5.95 6.54
CA TRP A 23 -7.86 7.17 6.05
C TRP A 23 -7.80 7.18 4.53
N ARG A 24 -8.66 7.99 3.91
CA ARG A 24 -8.67 8.17 2.44
C ARG A 24 -7.37 8.77 1.89
N SER A 25 -6.62 9.49 2.73
CA SER A 25 -5.31 10.05 2.36
C SER A 25 -4.26 8.98 2.07
N SER A 26 -4.47 7.74 2.52
CA SER A 26 -3.56 6.62 2.29
C SER A 26 -3.60 6.08 0.86
N ASP A 27 -4.53 6.53 -0.01
CA ASP A 27 -4.65 6.05 -1.41
C ASP A 27 -3.32 6.12 -2.18
N PHE A 28 -2.70 7.29 -2.19
CA PHE A 28 -1.46 7.49 -2.93
C PHE A 28 -0.28 6.76 -2.30
N GLN A 29 -0.20 6.71 -0.97
CA GLN A 29 0.90 6.06 -0.25
C GLN A 29 0.89 4.54 -0.42
N GLU A 30 -0.29 3.92 -0.37
CA GLU A 30 -0.46 2.49 -0.62
C GLU A 30 -0.14 2.15 -2.08
N ARG A 31 -0.57 2.98 -3.03
CA ARG A 31 -0.29 2.78 -4.45
C ARG A 31 1.19 2.98 -4.79
N GLU A 32 1.86 3.94 -4.17
CA GLU A 32 3.30 4.14 -4.28
C GLU A 32 4.07 2.91 -3.77
N SER A 33 3.69 2.40 -2.59
CA SER A 33 4.34 1.22 -1.99
C SER A 33 4.12 -0.05 -2.81
N PHE A 34 2.95 -0.19 -3.43
CA PHE A 34 2.67 -1.25 -4.40
C PHE A 34 3.50 -1.12 -5.68
N ASP A 35 3.67 0.10 -6.19
CA ASP A 35 4.40 0.39 -7.42
C ASP A 35 5.91 0.18 -7.25
N MET A 36 6.53 0.74 -6.20
CA MET A 36 7.98 0.69 -5.98
C MET A 36 8.47 -0.61 -5.33
N VAL A 37 7.71 -1.15 -4.36
CA VAL A 37 8.18 -2.24 -3.48
C VAL A 37 7.43 -3.55 -3.75
N GLY A 38 6.31 -3.50 -4.48
CA GLY A 38 5.50 -4.68 -4.82
C GLY A 38 4.62 -5.19 -3.66
N ILE A 39 4.39 -4.38 -2.62
CA ILE A 39 3.53 -4.75 -1.49
C ILE A 39 2.07 -4.71 -1.93
N SER A 40 1.36 -5.83 -1.80
CA SER A 40 -0.04 -5.94 -2.17
C SER A 40 -0.94 -5.55 -1.00
N TYR A 41 -1.91 -4.66 -1.24
CA TYR A 41 -2.88 -4.23 -0.24
C TYR A 41 -4.25 -4.87 -0.46
N ASP A 42 -4.68 -5.69 0.51
CA ASP A 42 -6.01 -6.33 0.48
C ASP A 42 -7.10 -5.28 0.79
N ASN A 43 -8.23 -5.38 0.08
CA ASN A 43 -9.39 -4.46 0.17
C ASN A 43 -9.17 -3.01 -0.32
N HIS A 44 -8.09 -2.73 -1.06
CA HIS A 44 -7.90 -1.40 -1.65
C HIS A 44 -8.74 -1.25 -2.95
N PRO A 45 -9.58 -0.21 -3.10
CA PRO A 45 -10.55 -0.11 -4.20
C PRO A 45 -9.91 0.12 -5.58
N ARG A 46 -8.69 0.67 -5.66
CA ARG A 46 -8.03 0.95 -6.93
C ARG A 46 -6.51 0.77 -6.86
N LEU A 47 -6.09 -0.49 -6.69
CA LEU A 47 -4.67 -0.83 -6.67
C LEU A 47 -4.10 -0.81 -8.10
N LYS A 48 -3.75 0.38 -8.57
CA LYS A 48 -3.11 0.60 -9.88
C LYS A 48 -1.80 1.33 -9.68
N ARG A 49 -0.81 0.94 -10.50
CA ARG A 49 0.47 1.64 -10.66
C ARG A 49 0.22 3.10 -11.04
N ILE A 50 1.09 3.97 -10.54
CA ILE A 50 0.96 5.44 -10.70
C ILE A 50 2.25 6.11 -11.13
N LEU A 51 3.39 5.59 -10.69
CA LEU A 51 4.69 6.24 -10.89
C LEU A 51 5.45 5.59 -12.03
N MET A 52 5.41 4.26 -12.12
CA MET A 52 6.06 3.56 -13.21
C MET A 52 5.23 3.63 -14.50
N PRO A 53 5.87 3.90 -15.65
CA PRO A 53 5.19 3.90 -16.94
C PRO A 53 4.59 2.51 -17.23
N GLU A 54 3.34 2.50 -17.69
CA GLU A 54 2.71 1.30 -18.24
C GLU A 54 3.50 0.88 -19.49
N ARG A 55 4.14 -0.29 -19.43
CA ARG A 55 4.82 -0.90 -20.57
C ARG A 55 3.83 -1.40 -21.59
#